data_AF-A0A9P5NU25-F1
#
_entry.id   AF-A0A9P5NU25-F1
#
_cell.length_a   1.000
_cell.length_b   1.000
_cell.length_c   1.000
_cell.angle_alpha   90.00
_cell.angle_beta   90.00
_cell.angle_gamma   90.00
#
_symmetry.space_group_name_H-M   'P 1'
#
loop_
_entity.id
_entity.type
_entity.pdbx_description
1 polymer ?
#
loop_
_entity_poly.entity_id
_entity_poly.type
_entity_poly.pdbx_seq_one_letter_code
_entity_poly.pdbx_strand_id
1 'polypeptide(L)'
;MFSLSSLSRRVLSLGGPSLRTPAQHVLPSSISSPLTVFTRGRAQLAPKQVKHLKRHKGRIPIPVGGSTKGTTLAYGEWGIRIIGEGARLSAKQLSTAQEVILKKLKILKGSKVYLRVFPDIPVCIKGNETRMGKGKGTFEFWATRVPVGRVIFEIGGVPIREELARDILRLAAAKLPTKMEFINRASPPRLGNLLITPPKPTPEASAAAAAASVDPSIIPSPVLLLLLPIHDFLFALSLLYFVKFLTHNIHTWCLQIYQFSSIAQAPGSNLSENNLLTFSRFVASYPFC
;
A
#
# COMPACT_ATOMS: atom_id res chain seq x y z
N MET A 1 32.66 76.65 -16.93
CA MET A 1 32.60 77.32 -18.24
C MET A 1 31.74 76.49 -19.18
N PHE A 2 30.54 77.01 -19.51
CA PHE A 2 29.74 76.85 -20.75
C PHE A 2 29.40 75.44 -21.29
N SER A 3 28.23 75.12 -21.84
CA SER A 3 26.96 75.84 -22.04
C SER A 3 25.91 74.83 -22.54
N LEU A 4 24.65 75.18 -22.30
CA LEU A 4 23.41 74.57 -22.77
C LEU A 4 23.18 74.66 -24.29
N SER A 5 22.33 73.73 -24.75
CA SER A 5 21.17 73.94 -25.63
C SER A 5 21.29 74.00 -27.15
N SER A 6 20.29 73.33 -27.75
CA SER A 6 19.49 73.78 -28.89
C SER A 6 20.09 73.62 -30.29
N LEU A 7 19.39 72.88 -31.16
CA LEU A 7 18.49 73.53 -32.12
C LEU A 7 17.70 72.51 -32.94
N SER A 8 16.39 72.66 -32.83
CA SER A 8 15.36 72.17 -33.73
C SER A 8 15.40 72.91 -35.08
N ARG A 9 14.88 72.26 -36.15
CA ARG A 9 14.23 72.76 -37.40
C ARG A 9 14.35 71.64 -38.45
N ARG A 10 13.45 71.33 -39.38
CA ARG A 10 12.19 71.87 -39.96
C ARG A 10 11.63 70.73 -40.86
N VAL A 11 10.33 70.39 -40.85
CA VAL A 11 9.22 70.85 -41.76
C VAL A 11 8.73 69.73 -42.69
N LEU A 12 7.43 69.40 -42.49
CA LEU A 12 6.30 69.17 -43.41
C LEU A 12 6.61 68.59 -44.82
N SER A 13 5.92 67.56 -45.32
CA SER A 13 4.59 67.72 -45.94
C SER A 13 3.99 66.38 -46.41
N LEU A 14 2.72 66.18 -46.04
CA LEU A 14 1.55 65.58 -46.70
C LEU A 14 1.71 64.83 -48.05
N GLY A 15 1.15 63.60 -48.08
CA GLY A 15 0.70 62.89 -49.29
C GLY A 15 -0.33 61.79 -48.93
N GLY A 16 -1.53 61.88 -49.49
CA GLY A 16 -2.74 61.10 -49.18
C GLY A 16 -2.82 59.67 -49.74
N PRO A 17 -4.02 59.05 -49.76
CA PRO A 17 -4.22 57.64 -49.37
C PRO A 17 -4.32 56.66 -50.56
N SER A 18 -4.09 55.37 -50.30
CA SER A 18 -4.62 54.31 -51.17
C SER A 18 -4.85 53.01 -50.40
N LEU A 19 -6.08 52.51 -50.52
CA LEU A 19 -6.62 51.31 -49.92
C LEU A 19 -6.03 50.05 -50.56
N ARG A 20 -5.43 49.16 -49.75
CA ARG A 20 -5.40 47.71 -49.98
C ARG A 20 -5.36 46.94 -48.65
N THR A 21 -6.48 46.38 -48.25
CA THR A 21 -6.54 45.09 -47.52
C THR A 21 -6.32 43.95 -48.54
N PRO A 22 -6.00 42.69 -48.19
CA PRO A 22 -6.04 42.05 -46.85
C PRO A 22 -4.79 41.21 -46.50
N ALA A 23 -4.50 41.07 -45.21
CA ALA A 23 -3.98 39.84 -44.61
C ALA A 23 -3.84 40.08 -43.10
N GLN A 24 -4.79 39.56 -42.33
CA GLN A 24 -4.66 39.46 -40.89
C GLN A 24 -3.55 38.44 -40.59
N HIS A 25 -2.31 38.90 -40.48
CA HIS A 25 -1.29 38.15 -39.77
C HIS A 25 -1.57 38.32 -38.28
N VAL A 26 -2.46 37.48 -37.77
CA VAL A 26 -2.64 37.26 -36.34
C VAL A 26 -1.30 36.74 -35.83
N LEU A 27 -0.50 37.62 -35.23
CA LEU A 27 0.59 37.18 -34.38
C LEU A 27 -0.04 36.32 -33.30
N PRO A 28 0.32 35.03 -33.17
CA PRO A 28 -0.21 34.22 -32.10
C PRO A 28 0.18 34.92 -30.80
N SER A 29 -0.86 35.31 -30.05
CA SER A 29 -0.77 35.70 -28.65
C SER A 29 0.28 34.82 -28.01
N SER A 30 1.39 35.41 -27.57
CA SER A 30 2.45 34.73 -26.88
C SER A 30 1.79 33.85 -25.83
N ILE A 31 1.86 32.54 -26.05
CA ILE A 31 1.33 31.53 -25.16
C ILE A 31 1.99 31.84 -23.82
N SER A 32 1.21 32.42 -22.91
CA SER A 32 1.51 32.46 -21.49
C SER A 32 1.72 31.01 -21.12
N SER A 33 2.96 30.58 -21.04
CA SER A 33 3.32 29.21 -20.68
C SER A 33 2.68 28.92 -19.33
N PRO A 34 1.57 28.16 -19.24
CA PRO A 34 0.85 27.98 -17.99
C PRO A 34 1.41 26.74 -17.34
N LEU A 35 2.73 26.64 -17.25
CA LEU A 35 3.41 25.67 -16.44
C LEU A 35 4.66 26.39 -15.97
N THR A 36 4.48 27.17 -14.90
CA THR A 36 5.45 27.13 -13.81
C THR A 36 5.75 25.66 -13.59
N VAL A 37 6.79 25.16 -14.25
CA VAL A 37 7.46 23.94 -13.88
C VAL A 37 7.65 24.11 -12.40
N PHE A 38 6.86 23.36 -11.62
CA PHE A 38 7.07 23.19 -10.20
C PHE A 38 8.55 22.92 -10.08
N THR A 39 9.34 23.95 -9.76
CA THR A 39 10.76 23.83 -9.52
C THR A 39 10.78 22.94 -8.30
N ARG A 40 10.99 21.64 -8.56
CA ARG A 40 10.81 20.58 -7.57
C ARG A 40 11.62 21.00 -6.36
N GLY A 41 10.90 21.36 -5.29
CA GLY A 41 11.52 21.87 -4.08
C GLY A 41 12.62 20.90 -3.67
N ARG A 42 13.84 21.41 -3.59
CA ARG A 42 15.13 20.71 -3.52
C ARG A 42 15.32 19.81 -2.28
N ALA A 43 14.28 19.39 -1.59
CA ALA A 43 14.42 18.47 -0.48
C ALA A 43 13.16 17.61 -0.29
N GLN A 44 13.20 16.40 -0.83
CA GLN A 44 12.14 15.40 -0.64
C GLN A 44 11.88 15.08 0.84
N LEU A 45 12.85 15.37 1.72
CA LEU A 45 12.81 15.14 3.17
C LEU A 45 13.38 16.32 3.98
N ALA A 46 13.03 17.55 3.60
CA ALA A 46 13.24 18.72 4.46
C ALA A 46 12.07 19.70 4.35
N PRO A 47 11.69 20.37 5.45
CA PRO A 47 10.68 21.42 5.41
C PRO A 47 11.17 22.61 4.57
N LYS A 48 10.27 23.17 3.75
CA LYS A 48 10.57 24.30 2.85
C LYS A 48 10.91 25.59 3.61
N GLN A 49 10.20 25.85 4.72
CA GLN A 49 10.37 27.07 5.51
C GLN A 49 10.29 26.71 7.00
N VAL A 50 11.20 27.27 7.80
CA VAL A 50 11.22 27.09 9.26
C VAL A 50 11.58 28.42 9.93
N LYS A 51 10.74 28.87 10.87
CA LYS A 51 10.96 30.12 11.63
C LYS A 51 12.28 30.12 12.42
N HIS A 52 12.63 28.99 13.04
CA HIS A 52 13.84 28.82 13.84
C HIS A 52 14.54 27.49 13.55
N LEU A 53 15.79 27.54 13.06
CA LEU A 53 16.61 26.36 12.80
C LEU A 53 17.16 25.71 14.08
N LYS A 54 17.42 26.48 15.14
CA LYS A 54 17.95 25.95 16.39
C LYS A 54 16.81 25.55 17.34
N ARG A 55 16.43 24.27 17.39
CA ARG A 55 15.40 23.75 18.33
C ARG A 55 15.93 22.88 19.47
N HIS A 56 15.29 22.92 20.64
CA HIS A 56 15.65 22.03 21.76
C HIS A 56 15.52 20.55 21.37
N LYS A 57 16.35 19.69 21.98
CA LYS A 57 16.42 18.26 21.64
C LYS A 57 15.07 17.56 21.82
N GLY A 58 14.33 17.89 22.88
CA GLY A 58 13.08 17.22 23.26
C GLY A 58 13.27 15.74 23.62
N ARG A 59 12.16 15.02 23.81
CA ARG A 59 12.10 13.57 24.03
C ARG A 59 11.14 12.93 23.04
N ILE A 60 11.30 11.64 22.80
CA ILE A 60 10.39 10.89 21.94
C ILE A 60 9.07 10.70 22.71
N PRO A 61 7.91 11.02 22.12
CA PRO A 61 6.65 10.87 22.82
C PRO A 61 6.36 9.39 23.07
N ILE A 62 5.99 9.04 24.30
CA ILE A 62 5.48 7.71 24.65
C ILE A 62 3.96 7.85 24.74
N PRO A 63 3.17 7.09 23.96
CA PRO A 63 1.71 7.21 23.95
C PRO A 63 1.11 6.53 25.19
N VAL A 64 1.19 7.19 26.36
CA VAL A 64 0.61 6.69 27.62
C VAL A 64 -0.92 6.68 27.56
N GLY A 65 -1.53 7.68 26.92
CA GLY A 65 -2.98 7.83 26.83
C GLY A 65 -3.67 6.97 25.78
N GLY A 66 -3.16 5.78 25.45
CA GLY A 66 -3.91 4.86 24.57
C GLY A 66 -3.89 5.20 23.07
N SER A 67 -3.03 6.12 22.59
CA SER A 67 -3.08 6.59 21.20
C SER A 67 -2.64 5.53 20.18
N THR A 68 -3.57 5.09 19.34
CA THR A 68 -3.34 4.17 18.19
C THR A 68 -3.07 4.89 16.87
N LYS A 69 -2.95 6.23 16.91
CA LYS A 69 -2.82 7.07 15.70
C LYS A 69 -1.58 6.70 14.90
N GLY A 70 -1.83 6.28 13.65
CA GLY A 70 -0.77 6.02 12.69
C GLY A 70 0.01 4.72 12.93
N THR A 71 -0.55 3.82 13.72
CA THR A 71 -0.09 2.45 13.88
C THR A 71 -0.66 1.51 12.81
N THR A 72 -1.76 1.92 12.16
CA THR A 72 -2.40 1.20 11.06
C THR A 72 -1.97 1.74 9.70
N LEU A 73 -2.06 0.88 8.68
CA LEU A 73 -1.87 1.26 7.28
C LEU A 73 -3.01 2.19 6.82
N ALA A 74 -2.68 3.22 6.04
CA ALA A 74 -3.69 4.15 5.52
C ALA A 74 -3.78 4.13 3.99
N TYR A 75 -2.64 4.06 3.29
CA TYR A 75 -2.58 4.20 1.84
C TYR A 75 -2.22 2.87 1.16
N GLY A 76 -1.15 2.22 1.64
CA GLY A 76 -0.66 0.97 1.07
C GLY A 76 -1.43 -0.29 1.50
N GLU A 77 -1.03 -1.41 0.91
CA GLU A 77 -1.50 -2.76 1.29
C GLU A 77 -0.56 -3.40 2.31
N TRP A 78 0.73 -3.11 2.18
CA TRP A 78 1.80 -3.63 3.01
C TRP A 78 2.63 -2.48 3.56
N GLY A 79 3.26 -2.68 4.72
CA GLY A 79 4.16 -1.67 5.27
C GLY A 79 5.04 -2.20 6.39
N ILE A 80 5.82 -1.28 6.96
CA ILE A 80 6.62 -1.56 8.16
C ILE A 80 6.33 -0.58 9.28
N ARG A 81 6.26 -1.12 10.51
CA ARG A 81 6.09 -0.36 11.75
C ARG A 81 7.22 -0.62 12.74
N ILE A 82 7.44 0.31 13.65
CA ILE A 82 8.43 0.15 14.73
C ILE A 82 7.91 -0.84 15.78
N ILE A 83 8.71 -1.87 16.09
CA ILE A 83 8.47 -2.75 17.26
C ILE A 83 9.38 -2.37 18.42
N GLY A 84 10.64 -2.02 18.12
CA GLY A 84 11.60 -1.64 19.14
C GLY A 84 11.22 -0.34 19.85
N GLU A 85 12.09 0.12 20.73
CA GLU A 85 11.92 1.40 21.40
C GLU A 85 11.77 2.55 20.40
N GLY A 86 11.07 3.61 20.82
CA GLY A 86 10.89 4.79 19.98
C GLY A 86 12.26 5.36 19.60
N ALA A 87 12.43 5.71 18.32
CA ALA A 87 13.72 6.17 17.79
C ALA A 87 13.62 7.54 17.13
N ARG A 88 14.77 8.22 17.05
CA ARG A 88 14.93 9.42 16.22
C ARG A 88 15.46 8.99 14.87
N LEU A 89 14.66 9.17 13.83
CA LEU A 89 15.05 8.81 12.47
C LEU A 89 15.55 10.05 11.74
N SER A 90 16.76 9.97 11.21
CA SER A 90 17.37 11.03 10.41
C SER A 90 16.84 10.99 8.98
N ALA A 91 16.75 12.15 8.32
CA ALA A 91 16.31 12.25 6.92
C ALA A 91 17.16 11.38 5.98
N LYS A 92 18.48 11.28 6.23
CA LYS A 92 19.38 10.40 5.47
C LYS A 92 18.97 8.93 5.56
N GLN A 93 18.65 8.44 6.75
CA GLN A 93 18.23 7.04 6.96
C GLN A 93 16.90 6.74 6.24
N LEU A 94 15.95 7.67 6.32
CA LEU A 94 14.68 7.57 5.61
C LEU A 94 14.89 7.56 4.08
N SER A 95 15.76 8.44 3.56
CA SER A 95 16.11 8.45 2.12
C SER A 95 16.72 7.13 1.69
N THR A 96 17.72 6.63 2.43
CA THR A 96 18.39 5.37 2.10
C THR A 96 17.42 4.18 2.13
N ALA A 97 16.53 4.10 3.11
CA ALA A 97 15.50 3.07 3.17
C ALA A 97 14.51 3.20 1.99
N GLN A 98 14.07 4.41 1.67
CA GLN A 98 13.17 4.68 0.55
C GLN A 98 13.81 4.31 -0.79
N GLU A 99 15.08 4.66 -1.00
CA GLU A 99 15.84 4.30 -2.21
C GLU A 99 15.95 2.78 -2.39
N VAL A 100 16.14 2.01 -1.31
CA VAL A 100 16.16 0.54 -1.37
C VAL A 100 14.80 0.00 -1.85
N ILE A 101 13.70 0.52 -1.31
CA ILE A 101 12.34 0.14 -1.71
C ILE A 101 12.12 0.48 -3.19
N LEU A 102 12.42 1.72 -3.60
CA LEU A 102 12.25 2.18 -4.98
C LEU A 102 13.07 1.36 -5.98
N LYS A 103 14.31 0.99 -5.63
CA LYS A 103 15.17 0.15 -6.48
C LYS A 103 14.53 -1.21 -6.77
N LYS A 104 13.92 -1.84 -5.77
CA LYS A 104 13.26 -3.15 -5.95
C LYS A 104 11.90 -3.02 -6.62
N LEU A 105 11.15 -1.99 -6.30
CA LEU A 105 9.83 -1.72 -6.89
C LEU A 105 9.90 -1.24 -8.35
N LYS A 106 11.07 -0.79 -8.84
CA LYS A 106 11.26 -0.34 -10.23
C LYS A 106 10.79 -1.36 -11.28
N ILE A 107 10.85 -2.65 -10.96
CA ILE A 107 10.40 -3.75 -11.85
C ILE A 107 8.87 -3.74 -11.99
N LEU A 108 8.16 -3.36 -10.93
CA LEU A 108 6.70 -3.30 -10.86
C LEU A 108 6.24 -1.90 -11.28
N LYS A 109 5.88 -1.77 -12.56
CA LYS A 109 5.35 -0.52 -13.11
C LYS A 109 4.05 -0.14 -12.39
N GLY A 110 3.92 1.12 -11.99
CA GLY A 110 2.74 1.64 -11.29
C GLY A 110 2.76 1.50 -9.76
N SER A 111 3.77 0.84 -9.19
CA SER A 111 3.95 0.76 -7.74
C SER A 111 4.25 2.13 -7.11
N LYS A 112 3.73 2.35 -5.91
CA LYS A 112 3.87 3.59 -5.14
C LYS A 112 4.43 3.28 -3.75
N VAL A 113 5.30 4.18 -3.28
CA VAL A 113 5.86 4.15 -1.92
C VAL A 113 5.34 5.36 -1.16
N TYR A 114 4.80 5.11 0.03
CA TYR A 114 4.32 6.15 0.92
C TYR A 114 5.22 6.22 2.15
N LEU A 115 5.73 7.40 2.45
CA LEU A 115 6.41 7.69 3.70
C LEU A 115 5.38 8.31 4.67
N ARG A 116 5.13 7.65 5.80
CA ARG A 116 4.13 8.07 6.80
C ARG A 116 4.67 9.07 7.83
N VAL A 117 5.99 9.24 7.90
CA VAL A 117 6.68 10.11 8.88
C VAL A 117 7.55 11.13 8.15
N PHE A 118 7.44 12.41 8.52
CA PHE A 118 8.22 13.48 7.90
C PHE A 118 9.29 14.03 8.87
N PRO A 119 10.54 14.24 8.43
CA PRO A 119 11.58 14.85 9.25
C PRO A 119 11.44 16.37 9.32
N ASP A 120 10.76 16.84 10.36
CA ASP A 120 10.43 18.24 10.62
C ASP A 120 11.36 18.91 11.66
N ILE A 121 12.14 18.12 12.40
CA ILE A 121 12.95 18.62 13.52
C ILE A 121 14.38 18.90 13.06
N PRO A 122 14.87 20.14 13.16
CA PRO A 122 16.25 20.44 12.87
C PRO A 122 17.15 20.00 14.01
N VAL A 123 18.20 19.25 13.69
CA VAL A 123 19.24 18.81 14.62
C VAL A 123 20.48 19.66 14.40
N CYS A 124 20.93 20.31 15.48
CA CYS A 124 22.17 21.07 15.50
C CYS A 124 23.20 20.35 16.33
N ILE A 125 24.41 20.20 15.80
CA ILE A 125 25.52 19.53 16.46
C ILE A 125 26.66 20.53 16.59
N LYS A 126 27.34 20.46 17.74
CA LYS A 126 28.56 21.22 17.98
C LYS A 126 29.72 20.28 17.63
N GLY A 127 30.74 20.80 16.94
CA GLY A 127 31.87 20.00 16.50
C GLY A 127 32.59 19.34 17.67
N ASN A 128 32.99 18.09 17.48
CA ASN A 128 33.64 17.26 18.49
C ASN A 128 34.97 17.88 18.99
N GLU A 129 35.61 18.68 18.16
CA GLU A 129 36.83 19.42 18.44
C GLU A 129 36.65 20.57 19.45
N THR A 130 35.42 21.05 19.64
CA THR A 130 35.15 22.23 20.47
C THR A 130 34.70 21.88 21.89
N ARG A 131 35.30 22.52 22.90
CA ARG A 131 34.94 22.34 24.33
C ARG A 131 33.51 22.81 24.65
N MET A 132 32.94 22.33 25.75
CA MET A 132 31.61 22.70 26.24
C MET A 132 31.45 24.23 26.46
N GLY A 133 30.22 24.74 26.42
CA GLY A 133 29.91 26.18 26.53
C GLY A 133 29.78 26.91 25.18
N LYS A 134 29.91 28.24 25.15
CA LYS A 134 29.86 29.09 23.93
C LYS A 134 28.59 28.96 23.08
N GLY A 135 27.48 28.56 23.69
CA GLY A 135 26.18 28.43 23.02
C GLY A 135 26.03 27.17 22.16
N LYS A 136 25.05 27.19 21.25
CA LYS A 136 24.61 26.03 20.48
C LYS A 136 25.22 25.98 19.08
N GLY A 137 25.59 24.78 18.65
CA GLY A 137 26.19 24.49 17.34
C GLY A 137 25.34 24.83 16.11
N THR A 138 25.88 24.51 14.95
CA THR A 138 25.28 24.76 13.63
C THR A 138 24.28 23.66 13.26
N PHE A 139 23.37 23.95 12.33
CA PHE A 139 22.41 22.97 11.81
C PHE A 139 23.13 21.93 10.95
N GLU A 140 22.81 20.64 11.15
CA GLU A 140 23.44 19.55 10.39
C GLU A 140 22.41 18.78 9.54
N PHE A 141 21.32 18.30 10.15
CA PHE A 141 20.33 17.49 9.45
C PHE A 141 18.92 17.57 10.05
N TRP A 142 17.94 17.11 9.28
CA TRP A 142 16.55 16.95 9.70
C TRP A 142 16.31 15.56 10.27
N ALA A 143 15.54 15.48 11.34
CA ALA A 143 15.13 14.22 11.94
C ALA A 143 13.64 14.26 12.32
N THR A 144 13.08 13.09 12.57
CA THR A 144 11.73 12.94 13.13
C THR A 144 11.79 12.10 14.40
N ARG A 145 10.85 12.32 15.32
CA ARG A 145 10.68 11.49 16.52
C ARG A 145 9.56 10.51 16.23
N VAL A 146 9.87 9.22 16.24
CA VAL A 146 8.89 8.19 15.93
C VAL A 146 8.62 7.35 17.18
N PRO A 147 7.37 7.32 17.69
CA PRO A 147 7.00 6.47 18.80
C PRO A 147 6.93 4.99 18.38
N VAL A 148 6.93 4.10 19.37
CA VAL A 148 6.73 2.66 19.17
C VAL A 148 5.39 2.39 18.49
N GLY A 149 5.35 1.42 17.58
CA GLY A 149 4.14 1.02 16.85
C GLY A 149 3.85 1.87 15.62
N ARG A 150 4.46 3.04 15.45
CA ARG A 150 4.17 3.91 14.30
C ARG A 150 4.64 3.26 12.98
N VAL A 151 3.80 3.35 11.96
CA VAL A 151 4.14 2.96 10.58
C VAL A 151 5.10 3.98 9.96
N ILE A 152 6.17 3.53 9.32
CA ILE A 152 7.16 4.38 8.64
C ILE A 152 6.93 4.39 7.13
N PHE A 153 6.93 3.21 6.51
CA PHE A 153 6.76 3.05 5.06
C PHE A 153 5.58 2.17 4.75
N GLU A 154 4.91 2.48 3.64
CA GLU A 154 3.90 1.65 3.02
C GLU A 154 4.19 1.51 1.54
N ILE A 155 3.80 0.38 0.98
CA ILE A 155 3.87 0.09 -0.44
C ILE A 155 2.48 -0.30 -0.94
N GLY A 156 2.15 0.11 -2.16
CA GLY A 156 0.86 -0.20 -2.78
C GLY A 156 0.73 0.36 -4.19
N GLY A 157 -0.51 0.51 -4.65
CA GLY A 157 -0.86 1.03 -5.97
C GLY A 157 -1.05 -0.04 -7.06
N VAL A 158 -0.45 -1.22 -6.87
CA VAL A 158 -0.59 -2.41 -7.73
C VAL A 158 -0.69 -3.60 -6.79
N PRO A 159 -1.43 -4.68 -7.13
CA PRO A 159 -1.40 -5.91 -6.33
C PRO A 159 0.03 -6.46 -6.30
N ILE A 160 0.64 -6.48 -5.11
CA ILE A 160 1.98 -7.03 -4.87
C ILE A 160 1.82 -8.33 -4.07
N ARG A 161 2.45 -9.40 -4.55
CA ARG A 161 2.51 -10.67 -3.81
C ARG A 161 3.22 -10.48 -2.46
N GLU A 162 2.67 -11.07 -1.41
CA GLU A 162 3.16 -10.88 -0.03
C GLU A 162 4.65 -11.20 0.13
N GLU A 163 5.12 -12.29 -0.49
CA GLU A 163 6.52 -12.73 -0.44
C GLU A 163 7.48 -11.63 -0.91
N LEU A 164 7.17 -10.99 -2.04
CA LEU A 164 7.97 -9.89 -2.59
C LEU A 164 7.91 -8.65 -1.70
N ALA A 165 6.72 -8.31 -1.21
CA ALA A 165 6.52 -7.19 -0.29
C ALA A 165 7.36 -7.36 0.98
N ARG A 166 7.35 -8.55 1.57
CA ARG A 166 8.09 -8.91 2.77
C ARG A 166 9.59 -8.79 2.56
N ASP A 167 10.12 -9.29 1.44
CA ASP A 167 11.54 -9.19 1.13
C ASP A 167 12.02 -7.75 0.92
N ILE A 168 11.26 -6.95 0.18
CA ILE A 168 11.58 -5.53 -0.08
C ILE A 168 11.63 -4.76 1.24
N LEU A 169 10.61 -4.95 2.08
CA LEU A 169 10.48 -4.26 3.35
C LEU A 169 11.49 -4.75 4.39
N ARG A 170 11.92 -6.02 4.34
CA ARG A 170 13.03 -6.54 5.15
C ARG A 170 14.34 -5.83 4.81
N LEU A 171 14.65 -5.66 3.53
CA LEU A 171 15.86 -4.94 3.08
C LEU A 171 15.83 -3.46 3.51
N ALA A 172 14.65 -2.84 3.47
CA ALA A 172 14.47 -1.47 3.94
C ALA A 172 14.64 -1.35 5.46
N ALA A 173 14.07 -2.29 6.23
CA ALA A 173 14.19 -2.35 7.68
C ALA A 173 15.66 -2.45 8.14
N ALA A 174 16.50 -3.18 7.40
CA ALA A 174 17.93 -3.29 7.69
C ALA A 174 18.72 -1.96 7.55
N LYS A 175 18.14 -0.93 6.91
CA LYS A 175 18.73 0.42 6.82
C LYS A 175 18.33 1.34 7.96
N LEU A 176 17.34 0.95 8.75
CA LEU A 176 16.83 1.72 9.87
C LEU A 176 17.50 1.23 11.18
N PRO A 177 17.69 2.12 12.17
CA PRO A 177 18.43 1.80 13.40
C PRO A 177 17.62 0.96 14.41
N THR A 178 16.37 0.60 14.10
CA THR A 178 15.41 0.02 15.05
C THR A 178 14.77 -1.22 14.48
N LYS A 179 14.32 -2.13 15.36
CA LYS A 179 13.59 -3.34 14.96
C LYS A 179 12.21 -2.98 14.41
N MET A 180 11.87 -3.55 13.25
CA MET A 180 10.63 -3.28 12.52
C MET A 180 9.81 -4.56 12.32
N GLU A 181 8.50 -4.40 12.24
CA GLU A 181 7.53 -5.45 11.89
C GLU A 181 7.05 -5.23 10.47
N PHE A 182 6.84 -6.32 9.74
CA PHE A 182 6.02 -6.31 8.54
C PHE A 182 4.54 -6.30 8.93
N ILE A 183 3.74 -5.49 8.25
CA ILE A 183 2.30 -5.35 8.51
C ILE A 183 1.48 -5.39 7.22
N ASN A 184 0.27 -5.90 7.35
CA ASN A 184 -0.77 -5.94 6.32
C ASN A 184 -2.00 -5.14 6.79
N ARG A 185 -2.98 -4.93 5.90
CA ARG A 185 -4.22 -4.17 6.25
C ARG A 185 -5.04 -4.84 7.35
N ALA A 186 -4.98 -6.16 7.44
CA ALA A 186 -5.66 -6.93 8.48
C ALA A 186 -4.96 -6.86 9.85
N SER A 187 -3.72 -6.37 9.91
CA SER A 187 -2.97 -6.35 11.16
C SER A 187 -3.59 -5.40 12.17
N PRO A 188 -3.72 -5.83 13.44
CA PRO A 188 -4.30 -5.00 14.48
C PRO A 188 -3.43 -3.76 14.76
N PRO A 189 -4.04 -2.65 15.24
CA PRO A 189 -3.29 -1.55 15.80
C PRO A 189 -2.47 -2.00 17.01
N ARG A 190 -1.37 -1.30 17.26
CA ARG A 190 -0.41 -1.55 18.33
C ARG A 190 -0.39 -0.33 19.26
N LEU A 191 -0.38 -0.62 20.54
CA LEU A 191 -0.23 0.34 21.62
C LEU A 191 1.08 0.05 22.35
N GLY A 192 2.14 0.79 21.99
CA GLY A 192 3.47 0.49 22.52
C GLY A 192 3.88 -0.95 22.18
N ASN A 193 3.97 -1.81 23.19
CA ASN A 193 4.31 -3.22 23.01
C ASN A 193 3.09 -4.14 22.86
N LEU A 194 1.90 -3.67 23.17
CA LEU A 194 0.66 -4.45 23.13
C LEU A 194 0.04 -4.39 21.73
N LEU A 195 -0.42 -5.53 21.21
CA LEU A 195 -1.29 -5.58 20.04
C LEU A 195 -2.74 -5.50 20.50
N ILE A 196 -3.50 -4.53 19.99
CA ILE A 196 -4.93 -4.40 20.25
C ILE A 196 -5.65 -5.27 19.22
N THR A 197 -5.82 -6.53 19.56
CA THR A 197 -6.69 -7.41 18.78
C THR A 197 -8.12 -6.92 18.97
N PRO A 198 -8.87 -6.58 17.91
CA PRO A 198 -10.30 -6.36 18.08
C PRO A 198 -10.91 -7.65 18.64
N PRO A 199 -11.91 -7.56 19.54
CA PRO A 199 -12.61 -8.75 19.99
C PRO A 199 -13.10 -9.50 18.76
N LYS A 200 -12.69 -10.77 18.61
CA LYS A 200 -13.18 -11.63 17.54
C LYS A 200 -14.71 -11.53 17.55
N PRO A 201 -15.38 -11.27 16.42
CA PRO A 201 -16.83 -11.24 16.41
C PRO A 201 -17.31 -12.58 16.95
N THR A 202 -17.94 -12.55 18.12
CA THR A 202 -18.64 -13.69 18.69
C THR A 202 -19.65 -14.15 17.62
N PRO A 203 -19.93 -15.46 17.46
CA PRO A 203 -20.87 -15.95 16.45
C PRO A 203 -22.20 -15.17 16.39
N GLU A 204 -22.64 -14.66 17.55
CA GLU A 204 -23.82 -13.79 17.72
C GLU A 204 -23.74 -12.46 16.95
N ALA A 205 -22.57 -11.83 16.86
CA ALA A 205 -22.38 -10.56 16.15
C ALA A 205 -22.22 -10.75 14.62
N SER A 206 -21.68 -11.88 14.18
CA SER A 206 -21.58 -12.20 12.74
C SER A 206 -22.94 -12.53 12.10
N ALA A 207 -23.87 -13.11 12.88
CA ALA A 207 -25.25 -13.33 12.43
C ALA A 207 -26.01 -12.01 12.23
N ALA A 208 -25.77 -11.02 13.10
CA ALA A 208 -26.38 -9.69 13.00
C ALA A 208 -25.84 -8.86 11.81
N ALA A 209 -24.54 -8.98 11.50
CA ALA A 209 -23.94 -8.28 10.36
C ALA A 209 -24.38 -8.85 9.00
N ALA A 210 -24.63 -10.16 8.91
CA ALA A 210 -25.18 -10.80 7.70
C ALA A 210 -26.66 -10.45 7.45
N ALA A 211 -27.43 -10.16 8.50
CA ALA A 211 -28.83 -9.72 8.39
C ALA A 211 -28.97 -8.27 7.89
N ALA A 212 -27.92 -7.45 8.02
CA ALA A 212 -27.95 -6.03 7.65
C ALA A 212 -27.63 -5.75 6.16
N SER A 213 -27.28 -6.76 5.37
CA SER A 213 -27.11 -6.65 3.91
C SER A 213 -28.33 -7.08 3.10
N VAL A 214 -29.49 -7.29 3.75
CA VAL A 214 -30.76 -7.52 3.07
C VAL A 214 -31.42 -6.15 2.85
N ASP A 215 -31.47 -5.70 1.60
CA ASP A 215 -32.15 -4.47 1.21
C ASP A 215 -33.63 -4.49 1.68
N PRO A 216 -34.13 -3.45 2.38
CA PRO A 216 -35.51 -3.39 2.88
C PRO A 216 -36.56 -3.17 1.78
N SER A 217 -36.18 -3.20 0.49
CA SER A 217 -37.11 -3.10 -0.64
C SER A 217 -37.69 -4.45 -1.10
N ILE A 218 -37.34 -5.55 -0.43
CA ILE A 218 -37.95 -6.87 -0.65
C ILE A 218 -38.87 -7.19 0.52
N ILE A 219 -39.91 -6.37 0.70
CA ILE A 219 -41.08 -6.74 1.50
C ILE A 219 -42.13 -7.18 0.50
N PRO A 220 -42.47 -8.48 0.38
CA PRO A 220 -43.65 -8.86 -0.38
C PRO A 220 -44.87 -8.35 0.38
N SER A 221 -45.64 -7.46 -0.25
CA SER A 221 -46.98 -7.08 0.21
C SER A 221 -47.82 -8.34 0.46
N PRO A 222 -48.70 -8.38 1.47
CA PRO A 222 -49.47 -9.58 1.86
C PRO A 222 -50.54 -10.02 0.84
N VAL A 223 -50.55 -9.47 -0.38
CA VAL A 223 -51.60 -9.69 -1.39
C VAL A 223 -51.21 -10.74 -2.44
N LEU A 224 -49.97 -11.22 -2.47
CA LEU A 224 -49.51 -12.18 -3.49
C LEU A 224 -49.04 -13.52 -2.91
N LEU A 225 -49.86 -14.12 -2.04
CA LEU A 225 -49.63 -15.46 -1.49
C LEU A 225 -50.63 -16.48 -2.08
N LEU A 226 -50.89 -16.38 -3.39
CA LEU A 226 -51.82 -17.29 -4.08
C LEU A 226 -51.33 -17.88 -5.40
N LEU A 227 -50.05 -17.75 -5.77
CA LEU A 227 -49.48 -18.44 -6.93
C LEU A 227 -47.98 -18.68 -6.72
N LEU A 228 -47.65 -19.66 -5.87
CA LEU A 228 -46.31 -20.25 -5.85
C LEU A 228 -46.18 -21.22 -7.04
N PRO A 229 -45.13 -21.14 -7.88
CA PRO A 229 -44.90 -22.09 -8.93
C PRO A 229 -44.42 -23.42 -8.31
N ILE A 230 -45.11 -24.50 -8.68
CA ILE A 230 -44.87 -25.89 -8.26
C ILE A 230 -43.51 -26.44 -8.76
N HIS A 231 -42.69 -25.61 -9.40
CA HIS A 231 -41.49 -26.04 -10.13
C HIS A 231 -40.20 -26.08 -9.28
N ASP A 232 -40.17 -25.42 -8.12
CA ASP A 232 -38.95 -25.35 -7.29
C ASP A 232 -38.77 -26.54 -6.33
N PHE A 233 -39.86 -27.28 -6.06
CA PHE A 233 -39.78 -28.48 -5.20
C PHE A 233 -39.12 -29.67 -5.91
N LEU A 234 -39.24 -29.79 -7.25
CA LEU A 234 -38.55 -30.84 -8.01
C LEU A 234 -37.05 -30.58 -8.17
N PHE A 235 -36.63 -29.32 -8.25
CA PHE A 235 -35.21 -28.97 -8.40
C PHE A 235 -34.43 -29.21 -7.09
N ALA A 236 -35.06 -28.92 -5.93
CA ALA A 236 -34.47 -29.20 -4.62
C ALA A 236 -34.35 -30.71 -4.33
N LEU A 237 -35.34 -31.52 -4.73
CA LEU A 237 -35.24 -32.98 -4.62
C LEU A 237 -34.18 -33.57 -5.57
N SER A 238 -34.01 -33.01 -6.77
CA SER A 238 -32.96 -33.42 -7.73
C SER A 238 -31.56 -33.16 -7.17
N LEU A 239 -31.31 -31.99 -6.58
CA LEU A 239 -30.00 -31.63 -6.02
C LEU A 239 -29.65 -32.50 -4.80
N LEU A 240 -30.64 -32.81 -3.96
CA LEU A 240 -30.44 -33.66 -2.78
C LEU A 240 -30.16 -35.13 -3.16
N TYR A 241 -30.77 -35.61 -4.24
CA TYR A 241 -30.45 -36.92 -4.83
C TYR A 241 -29.05 -36.94 -5.46
N PHE A 242 -28.64 -35.86 -6.14
CA PHE A 242 -27.30 -35.76 -6.75
C PHE A 242 -26.16 -35.72 -5.73
N VAL A 243 -26.33 -34.96 -4.64
CA VAL A 243 -25.33 -34.90 -3.55
C VAL A 243 -25.23 -36.24 -2.82
N LYS A 244 -26.36 -36.93 -2.57
CA LYS A 244 -26.33 -38.29 -1.99
C LYS A 244 -25.64 -39.30 -2.91
N PHE A 245 -25.85 -39.23 -4.23
CA PHE A 245 -25.17 -40.09 -5.21
C PHE A 245 -23.65 -39.88 -5.25
N LEU A 246 -23.19 -38.63 -5.14
CA LEU A 246 -21.76 -38.31 -5.09
C LEU A 246 -21.10 -38.82 -3.81
N THR A 247 -21.75 -38.65 -2.65
CA THR A 247 -21.19 -39.10 -1.36
C THR A 247 -21.10 -40.62 -1.23
N HIS A 248 -22.00 -41.37 -1.88
CA HIS A 248 -21.97 -42.84 -1.83
C HIS A 248 -20.86 -43.44 -2.71
N ASN A 249 -20.44 -42.74 -3.78
CA ASN A 249 -19.34 -43.15 -4.65
C ASN A 249 -17.96 -42.88 -4.05
N ILE A 250 -17.81 -41.81 -3.27
CA ILE A 250 -16.51 -41.46 -2.65
C ILE A 250 -16.14 -42.46 -1.53
N HIS A 251 -17.13 -42.98 -0.80
CA HIS A 251 -16.90 -43.94 0.28
C HIS A 251 -16.46 -45.32 -0.24
N THR A 252 -17.03 -45.79 -1.36
CA THR A 252 -16.57 -47.02 -2.04
C THR A 252 -15.19 -46.84 -2.67
N TRP A 253 -14.90 -45.66 -3.23
CA TRP A 253 -13.55 -45.32 -3.73
C TRP A 253 -12.48 -45.36 -2.63
N CYS A 254 -12.79 -44.84 -1.44
CA CYS A 254 -11.84 -44.81 -0.33
C CYS A 254 -11.53 -46.20 0.23
N LEU A 255 -12.54 -47.09 0.29
CA LEU A 255 -12.36 -48.49 0.72
C LEU A 255 -11.53 -49.31 -0.28
N GLN A 256 -11.70 -49.10 -1.58
CA GLN A 256 -10.95 -49.83 -2.62
C GLN A 256 -9.48 -49.40 -2.70
N ILE A 257 -9.17 -48.12 -2.45
CA ILE A 257 -7.79 -47.62 -2.37
C ILE A 257 -7.09 -48.14 -1.10
N TYR A 258 -7.78 -48.18 0.03
CA TYR A 258 -7.23 -48.73 1.28
C TYR A 258 -6.90 -50.24 1.17
N GLN A 259 -7.75 -51.00 0.47
CA GLN A 259 -7.53 -52.44 0.26
C GLN A 259 -6.33 -52.72 -0.66
N PHE A 260 -6.04 -51.85 -1.64
CA PHE A 260 -4.84 -51.95 -2.48
C PHE A 260 -3.55 -51.55 -1.74
N SER A 261 -3.60 -50.53 -0.87
CA SER A 261 -2.43 -50.13 -0.07
C SER A 261 -2.02 -51.20 0.93
N SER A 262 -2.96 -51.99 1.47
CA SER A 262 -2.66 -53.05 2.43
C SER A 262 -1.99 -54.28 1.80
N ILE A 263 -2.15 -54.50 0.49
CA ILE A 263 -1.49 -55.59 -0.26
C ILE A 263 -0.03 -55.23 -0.58
N ALA A 264 0.29 -53.95 -0.74
CA ALA A 264 1.64 -53.47 -1.07
C ALA A 264 2.64 -53.48 0.11
N GLN A 265 2.16 -53.62 1.35
CA GLN A 265 2.99 -53.51 2.56
C GLN A 265 3.37 -54.87 3.20
N ALA A 266 2.97 -56.01 2.63
CA ALA A 266 3.29 -57.32 3.17
C ALA A 266 4.74 -57.71 2.83
N PRO A 267 5.61 -58.02 3.81
CA PRO A 267 6.99 -58.41 3.54
C PRO A 267 7.04 -59.81 2.91
N GLY A 268 7.28 -59.88 1.59
CA GLY A 268 7.59 -61.12 0.87
C GLY A 268 6.87 -61.39 -0.45
N SER A 269 6.02 -60.50 -0.97
CA SER A 269 5.31 -60.74 -2.24
C SER A 269 6.07 -60.21 -3.47
N ASN A 270 6.47 -61.12 -4.38
CA ASN A 270 6.90 -60.77 -5.73
C ASN A 270 5.71 -60.16 -6.50
N LEU A 271 5.77 -58.86 -6.79
CA LEU A 271 4.81 -58.18 -7.66
C LEU A 271 5.03 -58.65 -9.10
N SER A 272 4.18 -59.54 -9.61
CA SER A 272 4.21 -59.95 -11.02
C SER A 272 3.66 -58.83 -11.92
N GLU A 273 4.19 -58.75 -13.15
CA GLU A 273 3.87 -57.72 -14.16
C GLU A 273 2.35 -57.60 -14.45
N ASN A 274 1.56 -58.64 -14.16
CA ASN A 274 0.11 -58.65 -14.33
C ASN A 274 -0.64 -57.68 -13.39
N ASN A 275 -0.10 -57.37 -12.22
CA ASN A 275 -0.74 -56.45 -11.26
C ASN A 275 -0.58 -54.97 -11.65
N LEU A 276 0.53 -54.61 -12.31
CA LEU A 276 0.79 -53.26 -12.80
C LEU A 276 -0.08 -52.92 -14.03
N LEU A 277 -0.33 -53.89 -14.91
CA LEU A 277 -1.24 -53.77 -16.05
C LEU A 277 -2.71 -53.58 -15.63
N THR A 278 -3.10 -54.18 -14.51
CA THR A 278 -4.45 -54.02 -13.95
C THR A 278 -4.64 -52.62 -13.35
N PHE A 279 -3.61 -52.07 -12.72
CA PHE A 279 -3.62 -50.71 -12.18
C PHE A 279 -3.64 -49.64 -13.28
N SER A 280 -2.86 -49.81 -14.37
CA SER A 280 -2.85 -48.83 -15.47
C SER A 280 -4.16 -48.80 -16.25
N ARG A 281 -4.84 -49.96 -16.42
CA ARG A 281 -6.18 -50.03 -17.03
C ARG A 281 -7.28 -49.41 -16.17
N PHE A 282 -7.14 -49.46 -14.85
CA PHE A 282 -8.09 -48.83 -13.93
C PHE A 282 -8.00 -47.29 -13.99
N VAL A 283 -6.80 -46.73 -14.06
CA VAL A 283 -6.58 -45.27 -14.19
C VAL A 283 -7.05 -44.76 -15.56
N ALA A 284 -6.94 -45.56 -16.61
CA ALA A 284 -7.33 -45.17 -17.98
C ALA A 284 -8.85 -45.16 -18.24
N SER A 285 -9.69 -45.70 -17.34
CA SER A 285 -11.15 -45.81 -17.55
C SER A 285 -11.98 -44.64 -17.01
N TYR A 286 -11.38 -43.63 -16.37
CA TYR A 286 -12.11 -42.50 -15.79
C TYR A 286 -11.82 -41.18 -16.54
N PRO A 287 -12.82 -40.57 -17.20
CA PRO A 287 -12.62 -39.44 -18.11
C PRO A 287 -12.68 -38.09 -17.39
N PHE A 288 -12.05 -37.98 -16.22
CA PHE A 288 -11.94 -36.72 -15.48
C PHE A 288 -10.68 -36.75 -14.61
N CYS A 289 -9.53 -36.67 -15.27
CA CYS A 289 -8.29 -36.22 -14.66
C CYS A 289 -7.61 -35.23 -15.61
#